data_AF-A0A9Y3W019-F1
#
_entry.id   AF-A0A9Y3W019-F1
#
_cell.length_a   1.000
_cell.length_b   1.000
_cell.length_c   1.000
_cell.angle_alpha   90.00
_cell.angle_beta   90.00
_cell.angle_gamma   90.00
#
_symmetry.space_group_name_H-M   'P 1'
#
loop_
_entity.id
_entity.type
_entity.pdbx_description
1 polymer ?
#
loop_
_entity_poly.entity_id
_entity_poly.type
_entity_poly.pdbx_seq_one_letter_code
_entity_poly.pdbx_strand_id
1 'polypeptide(L)'
;MLDLAGNIVLELSKDKHNASFMDRQLIQFQNSVSRVENELSGQIRYLTQVATGQPHEGSTYSARKDCQMALNRAEYAKVKLGELGRTCEVMLEQQQQT
;
A
#
# COMPACT_ATOMS: atom_id res chain seq x y z
N MET A 1 17.32 11.64 19.72
CA MET A 1 18.00 10.38 20.07
C MET A 1 19.51 10.53 20.21
N LEU A 2 20.24 10.91 19.15
CA LEU A 2 21.70 11.06 19.18
C LEU A 2 22.17 12.09 20.21
N ASP A 3 21.48 13.22 20.34
CA ASP A 3 21.79 14.24 21.34
C ASP A 3 21.60 13.75 22.78
N LEU A 4 20.51 13.02 23.07
CA LEU A 4 20.25 12.40 24.37
C LEU A 4 21.33 11.37 24.72
N ALA A 5 21.69 10.49 23.78
CA ALA A 5 22.76 9.51 23.95
C ALA A 5 24.12 10.19 24.16
N GLY A 6 24.42 11.24 23.38
CA GLY A 6 25.63 12.04 23.52
C GLY A 6 25.74 12.70 24.89
N ASN A 7 24.64 13.28 25.39
CA ASN A 7 24.60 13.89 26.71
C ASN A 7 24.78 12.88 27.85
N ILE A 8 24.27 11.65 27.71
CA ILE A 8 24.49 10.57 28.69
C ILE A 8 25.98 10.16 28.70
N VAL A 9 26.59 9.99 27.53
CA VAL A 9 28.01 9.63 27.40
C VAL A 9 28.92 10.74 27.94
N LEU A 10 28.59 12.02 27.67
CA LEU A 10 29.30 13.18 28.20
C LEU A 10 29.13 13.33 29.71
N GLU A 11 27.99 12.95 30.27
CA GLU A 11 27.81 12.93 31.72
C GLU A 11 28.66 11.83 32.35
N LEU A 12 28.67 10.63 31.74
CA LEU A 12 29.49 9.48 32.13
C LEU A 12 31.01 9.73 32.14
N SER A 13 31.50 10.72 31.39
CA SER A 13 32.92 11.06 31.36
C SER A 13 33.37 12.01 32.47
N LYS A 14 32.45 12.52 33.31
CA LYS A 14 32.79 13.42 34.43
C LYS A 14 33.31 12.64 35.64
N ASP A 15 34.20 13.24 36.43
CA ASP A 15 34.70 12.65 37.68
C ASP A 15 33.58 12.46 38.74
N LYS A 16 32.52 13.28 38.67
CA LYS A 16 31.34 13.17 39.52
C LYS A 16 30.06 13.27 38.68
N HIS A 17 29.38 12.15 38.52
CA HIS A 17 28.17 12.02 37.71
C HIS A 17 26.92 12.55 38.43
N ASN A 18 26.02 13.21 37.69
CA ASN A 18 24.68 13.53 38.16
C ASN A 18 23.68 12.42 37.79
N ALA A 19 23.46 11.48 38.71
CA ALA A 19 22.55 10.35 38.51
C ALA A 19 21.12 10.77 38.14
N SER A 20 20.59 11.85 38.73
CA SER A 20 19.24 12.34 38.45
C SER A 20 19.10 12.88 37.03
N PHE A 21 20.11 13.60 36.54
CA PHE A 21 20.15 14.08 35.17
C PHE A 21 20.25 12.91 34.18
N MET A 22 21.13 11.95 34.44
CA MET A 22 21.28 10.76 33.60
C MET A 22 19.99 9.96 33.49
N ASP A 23 19.31 9.72 34.60
CA ASP A 23 18.06 8.96 34.64
C ASP A 23 16.97 9.64 33.79
N ARG A 24 16.85 10.97 33.91
CA ARG A 24 15.94 11.75 33.06
C ARG A 24 16.28 11.64 31.57
N GLN A 25 17.55 11.75 31.21
CA GLN A 25 18.00 11.64 29.81
C GLN A 25 17.78 10.23 29.28
N LEU A 26 18.00 9.20 30.10
CA LEU A 26 17.77 7.80 29.75
C LEU A 26 16.30 7.50 29.49
N ILE A 27 15.40 7.98 30.36
CA ILE A 27 13.94 7.85 30.18
C ILE A 27 13.50 8.53 28.87
N GLN A 28 14.00 9.74 28.59
CA GLN A 28 13.69 10.43 27.34
C GLN A 28 14.22 9.70 26.11
N PHE A 29 15.42 9.12 26.20
CA PHE A 29 15.99 8.30 25.14
C PHE A 29 15.14 7.05 24.87
N GLN A 30 14.79 6.31 25.92
CA GLN A 30 13.92 5.13 25.82
C GLN A 30 12.55 5.46 25.22
N ASN A 31 11.92 6.55 25.67
CA ASN A 31 10.64 7.00 25.11
C ASN A 31 10.78 7.36 23.62
N SER A 32 11.88 8.00 23.23
CA SER A 32 12.13 8.31 21.82
C SER A 32 12.34 7.05 20.97
N VAL A 33 13.03 6.03 21.50
CA VAL A 33 13.21 4.73 20.83
C VAL A 33 11.88 4.04 20.64
N SER A 34 11.12 3.89 21.74
CA SER A 34 9.80 3.25 21.70
C SER A 34 8.86 3.94 20.71
N ARG A 35 8.89 5.28 20.65
CA ARG A 35 8.07 6.02 19.69
C ARG A 35 8.44 5.70 18.24
N VAL A 36 9.73 5.71 17.91
CA VAL A 36 10.22 5.40 16.55
C VAL A 36 9.89 3.96 16.17
N GLU A 37 10.09 3.00 17.09
CA GLU A 37 9.76 1.59 16.84
C GLU A 37 8.26 1.39 16.56
N ASN A 38 7.40 2.05 17.34
CA ASN A 38 5.95 1.98 17.17
C ASN A 38 5.50 2.62 15.85
N GLU A 39 6.01 3.81 15.52
CA GLU A 39 5.70 4.51 14.27
C GLU A 39 6.17 3.69 13.05
N LEU A 40 7.41 3.18 13.08
CA LEU A 40 7.96 2.37 11.99
C LEU A 40 7.19 1.05 11.82
N SER A 41 6.83 0.38 12.92
CA SER A 41 6.01 -0.82 12.88
C SER A 41 4.62 -0.55 12.29
N GLY A 42 4.02 0.60 12.62
CA GLY A 42 2.77 1.07 12.03
C GLY A 42 2.90 1.27 10.52
N GLN A 43 3.96 1.94 10.07
CA GLN A 43 4.23 2.16 8.64
C GLN A 43 4.45 0.85 7.88
N ILE A 44 5.19 -0.11 8.46
CA ILE A 44 5.39 -1.44 7.85
C ILE A 44 4.07 -2.18 7.69
N ARG A 45 3.21 -2.17 8.72
CA ARG A 45 1.88 -2.79 8.66
C ARG A 45 1.01 -2.14 7.59
N TYR A 46 0.97 -0.81 7.55
CA TYR A 46 0.24 -0.07 6.53
C TYR A 46 0.76 -0.39 5.12
N LEU A 47 2.08 -0.33 4.91
CA LEU A 47 2.67 -0.64 3.60
C LEU A 47 2.35 -2.07 3.17
N THR A 48 2.38 -3.03 4.09
CA THR A 48 1.99 -4.43 3.83
C THR A 48 0.52 -4.54 3.41
N GLN A 49 -0.37 -3.80 4.08
CA GLN A 49 -1.80 -3.77 3.75
C GLN A 49 -2.06 -3.20 2.36
N VAL A 50 -1.35 -2.12 1.97
CA VAL A 50 -1.59 -1.45 0.69
C VAL A 50 -0.83 -2.06 -0.49
N ALA A 51 0.36 -2.63 -0.24
CA ALA A 51 1.22 -3.20 -1.29
C ALA A 51 0.73 -4.56 -1.81
N THR A 52 -0.10 -5.27 -1.04
CA THR A 52 -0.66 -6.57 -1.44
C THR A 52 -1.82 -6.45 -2.43
N GLY A 53 -2.20 -5.22 -2.81
CA GLY A 53 -3.32 -4.97 -3.74
C GLY A 53 -4.66 -5.45 -3.19
N GLN A 54 -4.76 -5.65 -1.88
CA GLN A 54 -5.99 -6.06 -1.21
C GLN A 54 -6.98 -4.90 -1.12
N PRO A 55 -8.29 -5.18 -1.05
CA PRO A 55 -9.29 -4.14 -0.83
C PRO A 55 -9.06 -3.50 0.54
N HIS A 56 -8.79 -2.19 0.57
CA HIS A 56 -8.74 -1.42 1.81
C HIS A 56 -9.26 0.01 1.59
N GLU A 57 -9.65 0.68 2.68
CA GLU A 57 -10.14 2.05 2.66
C GLU A 57 -9.07 3.01 2.09
N GLY A 58 -9.50 3.96 1.26
CA GLY A 58 -8.60 4.88 0.55
C GLY A 58 -7.81 4.28 -0.61
N SER A 59 -7.93 2.98 -0.90
CA SER A 59 -7.28 2.36 -2.07
C SER A 59 -7.99 2.71 -3.38
N THR A 60 -7.25 2.64 -4.49
CA THR A 60 -7.80 2.66 -5.85
C THR A 60 -8.30 1.28 -6.32
N TYR A 61 -8.37 0.29 -5.42
CA TYR A 61 -8.70 -1.10 -5.77
C TYR A 61 -10.08 -1.21 -6.44
N SER A 62 -11.12 -0.60 -5.85
CA SER A 62 -12.48 -0.67 -6.40
C SER A 62 -12.55 -0.09 -7.81
N ALA A 63 -12.02 1.12 -8.02
CA ALA A 63 -12.01 1.75 -9.34
C ALA A 63 -11.28 0.91 -10.40
N ARG A 64 -10.13 0.30 -10.04
CA ARG A 64 -9.41 -0.62 -10.94
C ARG A 64 -10.22 -1.88 -11.24
N LYS A 65 -10.88 -2.47 -10.23
CA LYS A 65 -11.70 -3.66 -10.41
C LYS A 65 -12.92 -3.40 -11.28
N ASP A 66 -13.59 -2.26 -11.09
CA ASP A 66 -14.73 -1.84 -11.89
C ASP A 66 -14.34 -1.62 -13.35
N CYS A 67 -13.22 -0.92 -13.59
CA CYS A 67 -12.65 -0.75 -14.92
C CYS A 67 -12.33 -2.10 -15.59
N GLN A 68 -11.69 -3.03 -14.88
CA GLN A 68 -11.41 -4.36 -15.39
C GLN A 68 -12.68 -5.12 -15.77
N MET A 69 -13.73 -5.03 -14.95
CA MET A 69 -15.01 -5.67 -15.27
C MET A 69 -15.68 -5.02 -16.48
N ALA A 70 -15.63 -3.70 -16.61
CA ALA A 70 -16.14 -3.00 -17.79
C ALA A 70 -15.40 -3.43 -19.06
N LEU A 71 -14.08 -3.56 -19.01
CA LEU A 71 -13.26 -4.06 -20.11
C LEU A 71 -13.66 -5.48 -20.51
N ASN A 72 -13.81 -6.39 -19.53
CA ASN A 72 -14.23 -7.77 -19.80
C ASN A 72 -15.61 -7.82 -20.48
N ARG A 73 -16.55 -6.96 -20.05
CA ARG A 73 -17.88 -6.87 -20.68
C ARG A 73 -17.79 -6.35 -22.12
N ALA A 74 -16.95 -5.34 -22.37
CA ALA A 74 -16.74 -4.78 -23.70
C ALA A 74 -16.14 -5.83 -24.66
N GLU A 75 -15.12 -6.56 -24.22
CA GLU A 75 -14.52 -7.66 -25.00
C GLU A 75 -15.54 -8.76 -25.28
N TYR A 76 -16.36 -9.13 -24.30
CA TYR A 76 -17.42 -10.10 -24.51
C TYR A 76 -18.45 -9.63 -25.55
N ALA A 77 -18.89 -8.37 -25.47
CA ALA A 77 -19.82 -7.79 -26.45
C ALA A 77 -19.22 -7.78 -27.86
N LYS A 78 -17.94 -7.44 -28.00
CA LYS A 78 -17.21 -7.49 -29.27
C LYS A 78 -17.19 -8.89 -29.88
N VAL A 79 -16.94 -9.93 -29.07
CA VAL A 79 -17.01 -11.33 -29.52
C VAL A 79 -18.41 -11.66 -30.05
N LYS A 80 -19.46 -11.33 -29.29
CA LYS A 80 -20.85 -11.61 -29.70
C LYS A 80 -21.27 -10.85 -30.95
N LEU A 81 -20.86 -9.59 -31.11
CA LEU A 81 -21.08 -8.85 -32.34
C LEU A 81 -20.36 -9.47 -33.53
N GLY A 82 -19.13 -9.96 -33.35
CA GLY A 82 -18.39 -10.66 -34.40
C GLY A 82 -19.00 -12.02 -34.79
N GLU A 83 -19.63 -12.73 -33.86
CA GLU A 83 -20.42 -13.94 -34.15
C GLU A 83 -21.70 -13.61 -34.93
N LEU A 84 -22.41 -12.55 -34.52
CA LEU A 84 -23.62 -12.09 -35.18
C LEU A 84 -23.34 -11.61 -36.60
N GLY A 85 -22.28 -10.81 -36.79
CA GLY A 85 -21.87 -10.32 -38.12
C GLY A 85 -21.63 -11.46 -39.11
N ARG A 86 -20.90 -12.50 -38.68
CA ARG A 86 -20.69 -13.72 -39.49
C ARG A 86 -22.00 -14.44 -39.83
N THR A 87 -22.93 -14.51 -38.88
CA THR A 87 -24.26 -15.10 -39.13
C THR A 87 -25.03 -14.31 -40.20
N CYS A 88 -25.00 -12.97 -40.12
CA CYS A 88 -25.65 -12.11 -41.10
C CYS A 88 -25.04 -12.27 -42.51
N GLU A 89 -23.71 -12.36 -42.62
CA GLU A 89 -23.03 -12.61 -43.90
C GLU A 89 -23.49 -13.93 -44.54
N VAL A 90 -23.51 -15.02 -43.77
CA VAL A 90 -23.98 -16.34 -44.24
C VAL A 90 -25.43 -16.29 -44.71
N MET A 91 -26.31 -15.61 -43.99
CA MET A 91 -27.73 -15.47 -44.37
C MET A 91 -27.90 -14.67 -45.67
N LEU A 92 -27.09 -13.62 -45.87
CA LEU A 92 -27.12 -12.81 -47.10
C LEU A 92 -26.62 -13.60 -48.31
N GLU A 93 -25.55 -14.38 -48.15
CA GLU A 93 -25.03 -15.25 -49.22
C GLU A 93 -26.06 -16.31 -49.63
N GLN A 94 -26.78 -16.89 -48.67
CA GLN A 94 -27.86 -17.85 -48.94
C GLN A 94 -29.03 -17.22 -49.71
N GLN A 95 -29.41 -15.98 -49.40
CA GLN A 95 -30.48 -15.29 -50.12
C GLN A 95 -30.15 -14.99 -51.58
N GLN A 96 -28.86 -14.78 -51.92
CA GLN A 96 -28.43 -14.50 -53.30
C GLN A 96 -28.38 -15.76 -54.19
N GLN A 97 -28.48 -16.96 -53.60
CA GLN A 97 -28.43 -18.24 -54.32
C GLN A 97 -29.82 -18.86 -54.59
N THR A 98 -30.89 -18.25 -54.08
CA THR A 98 -32.31 -18.59 -54.35
C THR A 98 -32.95 -17.60 -55.30
#